data_AF-A0A6P1IX69-F1
#
_entry.id   AF-A0A6P1IX69-F1
#
_cell.length_a   1.000
_cell.length_b   1.000
_cell.length_c   1.000
_cell.angle_alpha   90.00
_cell.angle_beta   90.00
_cell.angle_gamma   90.00
#
_symmetry.space_group_name_H-M   'P 1'
#
loop_
_entity.id
_entity.type
_entity.pdbx_description
1 polymer ?
#
loop_
_entity_poly.entity_id
_entity_poly.type
_entity_poly.pdbx_seq_one_letter_code
_entity_poly.pdbx_strand_id
1 'polypeptide(L)'
;MMTDSSHSTPSSSSGLSRRRLVRAGLSAAPVVAALKSNSVLAGDHTCIRPSSFSSLAAANWKVSQGRALKTDYECKSHGYWKNNSGRLPTNFKETTKFLSDATGFKQDPGNAYRDLTIQQVLEQGGNRNNAALARHVAAAFLSARACNDDPTQVLLTRAQCKAIWEGQGRWSPFAGATWSLDQTMQYFEAVFGRAFL
;
A
#
# COMPACT_ATOMS: atom_id res chain seq x y z
N MET A 1 74.02 52.03 -15.51
CA MET A 1 73.21 52.71 -14.48
C MET A 1 71.74 52.50 -14.85
N MET A 2 70.93 52.15 -13.85
CA MET A 2 69.52 51.69 -13.89
C MET A 2 68.64 52.12 -15.08
N THR A 3 67.90 51.17 -15.65
CA THR A 3 66.43 51.28 -15.81
C THR A 3 65.80 49.88 -15.76
N ASP A 4 64.79 49.78 -14.90
CA ASP A 4 63.89 48.68 -14.61
C ASP A 4 62.84 48.51 -15.73
N SER A 5 62.39 47.29 -16.02
CA SER A 5 60.98 46.95 -16.35
C SER A 5 60.82 45.49 -16.75
N SER A 6 60.06 44.78 -15.92
CA SER A 6 59.73 43.36 -16.01
C SER A 6 58.65 43.06 -17.06
N HIS A 7 58.72 41.85 -17.62
CA HIS A 7 57.84 41.32 -18.66
C HIS A 7 56.38 41.13 -18.17
N SER A 8 55.42 41.59 -18.97
CA SER A 8 53.98 41.46 -18.75
C SER A 8 53.45 40.06 -19.09
N THR A 9 52.69 39.43 -18.20
CA THR A 9 51.66 38.43 -18.58
C THR A 9 50.40 38.65 -17.73
N PRO A 10 49.26 39.02 -18.33
CA PRO A 10 48.01 39.21 -17.61
C PRO A 10 47.34 37.88 -17.28
N SER A 11 47.00 37.76 -16.00
CA SER A 11 46.19 36.73 -15.34
C SER A 11 44.86 36.44 -16.05
N SER A 12 44.56 35.15 -16.20
CA SER A 12 43.26 34.63 -16.62
C SER A 12 42.22 34.79 -15.50
N SER A 13 41.17 35.57 -15.75
CA SER A 13 39.90 35.41 -15.04
C SER A 13 38.74 35.41 -16.03
N SER A 14 38.14 34.23 -16.10
CA SER A 14 37.11 33.78 -17.01
C SER A 14 35.73 34.37 -16.63
N GLY A 15 35.12 35.07 -17.58
CA GLY A 15 33.71 34.85 -17.96
C GLY A 15 32.61 35.01 -16.90
N LEU A 16 32.53 36.13 -16.18
CA LEU A 16 31.28 36.55 -15.54
C LEU A 16 30.45 37.40 -16.50
N SER A 17 29.59 36.73 -17.27
CA SER A 17 28.52 37.39 -18.03
C SER A 17 27.50 37.98 -17.05
N ARG A 18 27.63 39.30 -16.81
CA ARG A 18 26.70 40.13 -16.04
C ARG A 18 25.33 40.15 -16.74
N ARG A 19 24.45 39.22 -16.37
CA ARG A 19 23.02 39.33 -16.71
C ARG A 19 22.42 40.50 -15.93
N ARG A 20 22.32 41.62 -16.64
CA ARG A 20 21.58 42.83 -16.28
C ARG A 20 20.19 42.46 -15.76
N LEU A 21 19.93 42.81 -14.50
CA LEU A 21 18.59 42.98 -13.94
C LEU A 21 17.88 44.09 -14.72
N VAL A 22 17.01 43.72 -15.67
CA VAL A 22 16.04 44.66 -16.24
C VAL A 22 14.82 44.66 -15.32
N ARG A 23 14.71 45.74 -14.57
CA ARG A 23 13.56 46.11 -13.74
C ARG A 23 12.66 47.00 -14.59
N ALA A 24 11.52 46.49 -15.09
CA ALA A 24 10.37 47.28 -15.52
C ALA A 24 9.18 46.36 -15.90
N GLY A 25 7.99 46.65 -15.37
CA GLY A 25 6.72 46.14 -15.91
C GLY A 25 5.72 45.67 -14.85
N LEU A 26 4.99 46.63 -14.25
CA LEU A 26 3.75 46.39 -13.50
C LEU A 26 2.72 45.66 -14.39
N SER A 27 2.30 44.46 -14.00
CA SER A 27 0.96 43.94 -14.32
C SER A 27 0.56 42.94 -13.24
N ALA A 28 -0.71 43.02 -12.85
CA ALA A 28 -1.37 42.39 -11.71
C ALA A 28 -0.79 41.03 -11.28
N ALA A 29 -0.40 40.93 -10.01
CA ALA A 29 -0.23 39.64 -9.36
C ALA A 29 -1.62 38.97 -9.27
N PRO A 30 -1.89 37.85 -9.96
CA PRO A 30 -2.92 36.97 -9.44
C PRO A 30 -2.34 36.44 -8.13
N VAL A 31 -2.94 36.84 -7.00
CA VAL A 31 -2.82 36.05 -5.79
C VAL A 31 -3.44 34.70 -6.16
N VAL A 32 -2.60 33.77 -6.60
CA VAL A 32 -3.00 32.37 -6.72
C VAL A 32 -3.18 31.92 -5.28
N ALA A 33 -4.41 32.07 -4.79
CA ALA A 33 -4.86 31.37 -3.62
C ALA A 33 -4.74 29.89 -3.95
N ALA A 34 -3.61 29.28 -3.58
CA ALA A 34 -3.50 27.85 -3.48
C ALA A 34 -4.42 27.43 -2.33
N LEU A 35 -5.70 27.29 -2.63
CA LEU A 35 -6.65 26.57 -1.80
C LEU A 35 -6.09 25.14 -1.68
N LYS A 36 -5.31 24.93 -0.63
CA LYS A 36 -4.82 23.63 -0.18
C LYS A 36 -6.02 22.88 0.40
N SER A 37 -6.98 22.56 -0.47
CA SER A 37 -8.13 21.77 -0.09
C SER A 37 -7.63 20.33 0.03
N ASN A 38 -7.38 19.90 1.26
CA ASN A 38 -7.05 18.50 1.51
C ASN A 38 -8.37 17.74 1.52
N SER A 39 -8.67 16.98 0.47
CA SER A 39 -9.79 16.05 0.51
C SER A 39 -9.37 14.88 1.41
N VAL A 40 -10.04 14.78 2.57
CA VAL A 40 -9.97 13.58 3.41
C VAL A 40 -10.83 12.53 2.75
N LEU A 41 -10.30 11.32 2.58
CA LEU A 41 -11.09 10.16 2.16
C LEU A 41 -12.16 9.91 3.23
N ALA A 42 -13.40 10.31 2.94
CA ALA A 42 -14.56 10.02 3.79
C ALA A 42 -15.09 8.63 3.40
N GLY A 43 -15.02 7.68 4.31
CA GLY A 43 -15.63 6.36 4.16
C GLY A 43 -14.99 5.32 5.08
N ASP A 44 -15.81 4.67 5.89
CA ASP A 44 -15.38 3.68 6.90
C ASP A 44 -14.63 2.46 6.32
N HIS A 45 -14.65 2.25 5.01
CA HIS A 45 -13.84 1.23 4.32
C HIS A 45 -13.40 1.75 2.94
N THR A 46 -12.12 2.09 2.78
CA THR A 46 -11.58 2.46 1.46
C THR A 46 -10.66 1.37 0.95
N CYS A 47 -11.04 0.81 -0.18
CA CYS A 47 -10.35 -0.32 -0.79
C CYS A 47 -9.15 0.23 -1.54
N ILE A 48 -8.04 0.44 -0.84
CA ILE A 48 -6.84 1.08 -1.37
C ILE A 48 -5.69 0.09 -1.45
N ARG A 49 -4.86 0.20 -2.48
CA ARG A 49 -3.66 -0.64 -2.61
C ARG A 49 -2.64 -0.33 -1.52
N PRO A 50 -1.74 -1.29 -1.19
CA PRO A 50 -0.70 -1.10 -0.18
C PRO A 50 0.19 0.13 -0.41
N SER A 51 0.57 0.40 -1.66
CA SER A 51 1.38 1.58 -2.02
C SER A 51 0.64 2.90 -1.82
N SER A 52 -0.66 2.92 -2.12
CA SER A 52 -1.55 4.06 -1.83
C SER A 52 -1.72 4.25 -0.34
N PHE A 53 -1.88 3.18 0.43
CA PHE A 53 -1.94 3.22 1.90
C PHE A 53 -0.67 3.85 2.50
N SER A 54 0.53 3.39 2.13
CA SER A 54 1.76 4.02 2.64
C SER A 54 1.86 5.50 2.27
N SER A 55 1.48 5.86 1.05
CA SER A 55 1.49 7.26 0.60
C SER A 55 0.52 8.12 1.41
N LEU A 56 -0.68 7.60 1.70
CA LEU A 56 -1.71 8.31 2.46
C LEU A 56 -1.37 8.40 3.94
N ALA A 57 -0.89 7.32 4.54
CA ALA A 57 -0.45 7.30 5.92
C ALA A 57 0.65 8.35 6.16
N ALA A 58 1.64 8.44 5.27
CA ALA A 58 2.69 9.46 5.33
C ALA A 58 2.14 10.89 5.14
N ALA A 59 1.07 11.04 4.35
CA ALA A 59 0.41 12.32 4.10
C ALA A 59 -0.66 12.68 5.16
N ASN A 60 -0.76 11.96 6.28
CA ASN A 60 -1.84 12.11 7.28
C ASN A 60 -3.24 11.96 6.66
N TRP A 61 -3.41 10.97 5.78
CA TRP A 61 -4.64 10.67 5.04
C TRP A 61 -5.15 11.82 4.14
N LYS A 62 -4.27 12.78 3.83
CA LYS A 62 -4.58 13.89 2.92
C LYS A 62 -4.31 13.45 1.50
N VAL A 63 -5.33 13.51 0.65
CA VAL A 63 -5.17 13.37 -0.79
C VAL A 63 -4.82 14.73 -1.37
N SER A 64 -3.73 14.81 -2.15
CA SER A 64 -3.38 16.02 -2.89
C SER A 64 -4.46 16.37 -3.90
N GLN A 65 -4.78 17.66 -4.02
CA GLN A 65 -5.70 18.19 -5.05
C GLN A 65 -5.38 17.59 -6.44
N GLY A 66 -6.40 17.01 -7.09
CA GLY A 66 -6.30 16.44 -8.45
C GLY A 66 -5.88 14.97 -8.53
N ARG A 67 -5.58 14.29 -7.43
CA ARG A 67 -5.28 12.84 -7.45
C ARG A 67 -6.53 12.01 -7.19
N ALA A 68 -7.05 11.35 -8.22
CA ALA A 68 -8.08 10.32 -8.05
C ALA A 68 -7.43 9.02 -7.55
N LEU A 69 -7.88 8.54 -6.39
CA LEU A 69 -7.51 7.21 -5.92
C LEU A 69 -8.52 6.20 -6.42
N LYS A 70 -8.02 5.13 -7.02
CA LYS A 70 -8.85 3.99 -7.38
C LYS A 70 -9.28 3.28 -6.09
N THR A 71 -10.57 3.18 -5.85
CA THR A 71 -11.17 2.54 -4.65
C THR A 71 -12.20 1.46 -4.99
N ASP A 72 -12.36 1.14 -6.28
CA ASP A 72 -13.28 0.12 -6.81
C ASP A 72 -12.64 -1.28 -6.86
N TYR A 73 -11.66 -1.55 -6.01
CA TYR A 73 -11.06 -2.86 -5.88
C TYR A 73 -11.96 -3.81 -5.08
N GLU A 74 -11.89 -5.11 -5.37
CA GLU A 74 -12.54 -6.16 -4.62
C GLU A 74 -11.82 -6.33 -3.27
N CYS A 75 -12.49 -5.90 -2.21
CA CYS A 75 -11.97 -5.76 -0.86
C CYS A 75 -12.92 -6.35 0.18
N LYS A 76 -13.48 -7.52 -0.12
CA LYS A 76 -14.46 -8.15 0.74
C LYS A 76 -13.80 -8.64 2.03
N SER A 77 -14.42 -8.30 3.16
CA SER A 77 -13.94 -8.68 4.49
C SER A 77 -14.06 -10.18 4.75
N HIS A 78 -13.37 -10.67 5.78
CA HIS A 78 -13.50 -12.05 6.25
C HIS A 78 -14.95 -12.40 6.63
N GLY A 79 -15.70 -11.44 7.22
CA GLY A 79 -17.12 -11.62 7.55
C GLY A 79 -18.01 -11.81 6.32
N TYR A 80 -17.70 -11.13 5.20
CA TYR A 80 -18.39 -11.39 3.93
C TYR A 80 -18.09 -12.81 3.43
N TRP A 81 -16.81 -13.19 3.36
CA TRP A 81 -16.39 -14.49 2.85
C TRP A 81 -16.80 -15.66 3.73
N LYS A 82 -17.01 -15.45 5.02
CA LYS A 82 -17.57 -16.46 5.92
C LYS A 82 -18.96 -16.89 5.47
N ASN A 83 -19.81 -15.93 5.09
CA ASN A 83 -21.21 -16.16 4.75
C ASN A 83 -21.49 -16.26 3.24
N ASN A 84 -20.49 -15.97 2.39
CA ASN A 84 -20.65 -15.92 0.93
C ASN A 84 -19.56 -16.70 0.22
N SER A 85 -19.91 -17.30 -0.92
CA SER A 85 -18.96 -18.01 -1.80
C SER A 85 -18.48 -17.14 -2.96
N GLY A 86 -19.11 -15.98 -3.20
CA GLY A 86 -18.75 -15.07 -4.29
C GLY A 86 -18.76 -15.78 -5.64
N ARG A 87 -17.66 -15.64 -6.41
CA ARG A 87 -17.45 -16.32 -7.70
C ARG A 87 -16.75 -17.67 -7.59
N LEU A 88 -16.56 -18.18 -6.38
CA LEU A 88 -15.85 -19.44 -6.14
C LEU A 88 -16.82 -20.63 -6.19
N PRO A 89 -16.31 -21.85 -6.49
CA PRO A 89 -17.11 -23.05 -6.36
C PRO A 89 -17.70 -23.18 -4.95
N THR A 90 -18.95 -23.64 -4.83
CA THR A 90 -19.75 -23.63 -3.59
C THR A 90 -18.99 -24.22 -2.40
N ASN A 91 -18.27 -25.31 -2.61
CA ASN A 91 -17.61 -26.06 -1.53
C ASN A 91 -16.11 -25.76 -1.42
N PHE A 92 -15.59 -24.76 -2.15
CA PHE A 92 -14.14 -24.49 -2.19
C PHE A 92 -13.57 -24.21 -0.80
N LYS A 93 -14.27 -23.40 0.01
CA LYS A 93 -13.80 -23.00 1.35
C LYS A 93 -13.83 -24.16 2.35
N GLU A 94 -14.77 -25.07 2.19
CA GLU A 94 -15.00 -26.21 3.09
C GLU A 94 -14.10 -27.40 2.75
N THR A 95 -13.75 -27.58 1.48
CA THR A 95 -12.91 -28.68 1.01
C THR A 95 -11.42 -28.33 0.98
N THR A 96 -11.09 -27.05 0.82
CA THR A 96 -9.69 -26.60 0.73
C THR A 96 -9.14 -26.30 2.11
N LYS A 97 -8.08 -27.03 2.51
CA LYS A 97 -7.31 -26.71 3.71
C LYS A 97 -6.62 -25.36 3.56
N PHE A 98 -6.59 -24.58 4.65
CA PHE A 98 -5.88 -23.31 4.69
C PHE A 98 -4.39 -23.52 4.41
N LEU A 99 -3.78 -24.53 5.03
CA LEU A 99 -2.44 -24.99 4.68
C LEU A 99 -2.54 -26.11 3.64
N SER A 100 -2.36 -25.76 2.37
CA SER A 100 -2.38 -26.72 1.25
C SER A 100 -1.59 -26.21 0.05
N ASP A 101 -1.29 -27.09 -0.90
CA ASP A 101 -0.69 -26.67 -2.17
C ASP A 101 -1.64 -25.80 -3.01
N ALA A 102 -2.96 -25.92 -2.78
CA ALA A 102 -3.96 -25.10 -3.48
C ALA A 102 -3.95 -23.63 -3.04
N THR A 103 -3.64 -23.36 -1.77
CA THR A 103 -3.46 -22.01 -1.21
C THR A 103 -2.02 -21.54 -1.30
N GLY A 104 -1.07 -22.48 -1.27
CA GLY A 104 0.37 -22.22 -1.20
C GLY A 104 0.85 -21.80 0.19
N PHE A 105 -0.03 -21.77 1.20
CA PHE A 105 0.34 -21.47 2.59
C PHE A 105 0.97 -22.70 3.25
N LYS A 106 2.18 -22.54 3.79
CA LYS A 106 2.94 -23.65 4.40
C LYS A 106 3.27 -23.46 5.87
N GLN A 107 3.27 -22.22 6.35
CA GLN A 107 3.63 -21.95 7.74
C GLN A 107 2.47 -22.30 8.67
N ASP A 108 2.77 -22.96 9.79
CA ASP A 108 1.80 -23.30 10.83
C ASP A 108 2.22 -22.78 12.21
N PRO A 109 2.02 -21.49 12.51
CA PRO A 109 2.38 -20.92 13.79
C PRO A 109 1.62 -21.60 14.94
N GLY A 110 2.34 -22.32 15.81
CA GLY A 110 1.77 -22.99 16.96
C GLY A 110 0.94 -24.25 16.63
N ASN A 111 1.12 -24.83 15.43
CA ASN A 111 0.38 -26.02 14.97
C ASN A 111 -1.15 -25.84 14.97
N ALA A 112 -1.63 -24.62 14.81
CA ALA A 112 -3.04 -24.27 14.97
C ALA A 112 -3.86 -24.37 13.67
N TYR A 113 -3.22 -24.46 12.50
CA TYR A 113 -3.89 -24.33 11.20
C TYR A 113 -3.80 -25.57 10.31
N ARG A 114 -3.04 -26.61 10.71
CA ARG A 114 -2.76 -27.81 9.89
C ARG A 114 -3.99 -28.49 9.31
N ASP A 115 -5.03 -28.60 10.12
CA ASP A 115 -6.24 -29.35 9.78
C ASP A 115 -7.45 -28.45 9.55
N LEU A 116 -7.23 -27.12 9.52
CA LEU A 116 -8.30 -26.17 9.31
C LEU A 116 -8.55 -25.93 7.82
N THR A 117 -9.82 -25.92 7.46
CA THR A 117 -10.30 -25.47 6.16
C THR A 117 -10.29 -23.94 6.11
N ILE A 118 -10.35 -23.36 4.91
CA ILE A 118 -10.47 -21.90 4.78
C ILE A 118 -11.73 -21.41 5.49
N GLN A 119 -12.84 -22.15 5.40
CA GLN A 119 -14.08 -21.83 6.10
C GLN A 119 -13.87 -21.80 7.63
N GLN A 120 -13.21 -22.81 8.18
CA GLN A 120 -12.92 -22.85 9.62
C GLN A 120 -12.00 -21.71 10.07
N VAL A 121 -11.00 -21.34 9.27
CA VAL A 121 -10.15 -20.17 9.56
C VAL A 121 -10.96 -18.87 9.56
N LEU A 122 -11.88 -18.68 8.61
CA LEU A 122 -12.77 -17.53 8.58
C LEU A 122 -13.74 -17.47 9.78
N GLU A 123 -14.12 -18.64 10.30
CA GLU A 123 -14.98 -18.79 11.48
C GLU A 123 -14.26 -18.62 12.81
N GLN A 124 -12.92 -18.72 12.82
CA GLN A 124 -12.15 -18.53 14.05
C GLN A 124 -12.39 -17.14 14.63
N GLY A 125 -12.81 -17.09 15.89
CA GLY A 125 -12.90 -15.85 16.65
C GLY A 125 -11.53 -15.38 17.14
N GLY A 126 -11.49 -14.12 17.60
CA GLY A 126 -10.38 -13.59 18.39
C GLY A 126 -9.47 -12.61 17.65
N ASN A 127 -9.10 -11.54 18.35
CA ASN A 127 -8.30 -10.44 17.80
C ASN A 127 -6.78 -10.61 18.04
N ARG A 128 -6.32 -11.82 18.37
CA ARG A 128 -4.91 -12.05 18.71
C ARG A 128 -4.11 -12.47 17.48
N ASN A 129 -3.12 -11.65 17.14
CA ASN A 129 -2.00 -11.86 16.22
C ASN A 129 -2.32 -12.76 15.01
N ASN A 130 -1.98 -14.05 15.11
CA ASN A 130 -2.01 -14.97 13.97
C ASN A 130 -3.44 -15.33 13.52
N ALA A 131 -4.42 -15.37 14.43
CA ALA A 131 -5.80 -15.71 14.06
C ALA A 131 -6.48 -14.57 13.29
N ALA A 132 -6.23 -13.32 13.71
CA ALA A 132 -6.70 -12.15 12.97
C ALA A 132 -5.98 -12.03 11.62
N LEU A 133 -4.66 -12.24 11.60
CA LEU A 133 -3.87 -12.26 10.37
C LEU A 133 -4.37 -13.34 9.39
N ALA A 134 -4.56 -14.57 9.86
CA ALA A 134 -5.02 -15.69 9.04
C ALA A 134 -6.36 -15.38 8.37
N ARG A 135 -7.30 -14.75 9.09
CA ARG A 135 -8.60 -14.34 8.56
C ARG A 135 -8.49 -13.28 7.48
N HIS A 136 -7.70 -12.24 7.70
CA HIS A 136 -7.51 -11.19 6.69
C HIS A 136 -6.78 -11.71 5.46
N VAL A 137 -5.76 -12.55 5.64
CA VAL A 137 -5.03 -13.17 4.53
C VAL A 137 -5.93 -14.15 3.77
N ALA A 138 -6.75 -14.94 4.45
CA ALA A 138 -7.74 -15.81 3.82
C ALA A 138 -8.74 -14.99 2.98
N ALA A 139 -9.30 -13.91 3.53
CA ALA A 139 -10.22 -13.03 2.82
C ALA A 139 -9.58 -12.38 1.57
N ALA A 140 -8.34 -11.90 1.70
CA ALA A 140 -7.58 -11.34 0.60
C ALA A 140 -7.30 -12.41 -0.48
N PHE A 141 -6.90 -13.62 -0.09
CA PHE A 141 -6.66 -14.73 -0.99
C PHE A 141 -7.92 -15.17 -1.74
N LEU A 142 -9.07 -15.22 -1.07
CA LEU A 142 -10.35 -15.56 -1.69
C LEU A 142 -10.78 -14.50 -2.71
N SER A 143 -10.59 -13.22 -2.38
CA SER A 143 -10.82 -12.11 -3.32
C SER A 143 -9.91 -12.22 -4.54
N ALA A 144 -8.62 -12.49 -4.30
CA ALA A 144 -7.63 -12.68 -5.36
C ALA A 144 -8.01 -13.87 -6.28
N ARG A 145 -8.48 -14.97 -5.69
CA ARG A 145 -8.89 -16.16 -6.44
C ARG A 145 -10.20 -15.93 -7.20
N ALA A 146 -11.18 -15.25 -6.61
CA ALA A 146 -12.46 -14.94 -7.26
C ALA A 146 -12.28 -14.02 -8.48
N CYS A 147 -11.24 -13.19 -8.49
CA CYS A 147 -10.87 -12.29 -9.57
C CYS A 147 -9.66 -12.77 -10.41
N ASN A 148 -9.20 -14.01 -10.24
CA ASN A 148 -8.05 -14.58 -10.97
C ASN A 148 -6.76 -13.73 -10.95
N ASP A 149 -6.45 -13.08 -9.82
CA ASP A 149 -5.34 -12.13 -9.66
C ASP A 149 -5.35 -10.94 -10.63
N ASP A 150 -6.50 -10.58 -11.22
CA ASP A 150 -6.59 -9.41 -12.10
C ASP A 150 -6.14 -8.16 -11.33
N PRO A 151 -5.00 -7.54 -11.70
CA PRO A 151 -4.45 -6.43 -10.96
C PRO A 151 -5.42 -5.24 -10.95
N THR A 152 -6.31 -5.11 -11.92
CA THR A 152 -7.29 -4.03 -11.98
C THR A 152 -8.43 -4.18 -10.97
N GLN A 153 -8.64 -5.38 -10.44
CA GLN A 153 -9.72 -5.72 -9.51
C GLN A 153 -9.22 -6.05 -8.11
N VAL A 154 -8.05 -6.66 -7.95
CA VAL A 154 -7.59 -7.14 -6.63
C VAL A 154 -6.66 -6.16 -5.92
N LEU A 155 -6.79 -6.09 -4.60
CA LEU A 155 -5.87 -5.33 -3.75
C LEU A 155 -4.54 -6.05 -3.52
N LEU A 156 -4.62 -7.36 -3.32
CA LEU A 156 -3.49 -8.25 -3.11
C LEU A 156 -3.64 -9.46 -4.02
N THR A 157 -2.55 -9.88 -4.63
CA THR A 157 -2.50 -11.15 -5.38
C THR A 157 -2.33 -12.32 -4.43
N ARG A 158 -2.61 -13.54 -4.91
CA ARG A 158 -2.36 -14.78 -4.16
C ARG A 158 -0.89 -14.91 -3.72
N ALA A 159 0.05 -14.51 -4.58
CA ALA A 159 1.47 -14.51 -4.26
C ALA A 159 1.82 -13.54 -3.11
N GLN A 160 1.21 -12.36 -3.09
CA GLN A 160 1.38 -11.42 -1.98
C GLN A 160 0.76 -11.95 -0.68
N CYS A 161 -0.43 -12.54 -0.76
CA CYS A 161 -1.07 -13.19 0.39
C CYS A 161 -0.17 -14.28 1.00
N LYS A 162 0.46 -15.08 0.14
CA LYS A 162 1.43 -16.11 0.56
C LYS A 162 2.64 -15.49 1.25
N ALA A 163 3.25 -14.48 0.66
CA ALA A 163 4.39 -13.80 1.27
C ALA A 163 4.05 -13.18 2.64
N ILE A 164 2.85 -12.60 2.77
CA ILE A 164 2.36 -12.05 4.04
C ILE A 164 2.23 -13.16 5.09
N TRP A 165 1.62 -14.30 4.73
CA TRP A 165 1.46 -15.41 5.66
C TRP A 165 2.81 -16.01 6.09
N GLU A 166 3.68 -16.34 5.13
CA GLU A 166 5.00 -16.92 5.40
C GLU A 166 5.91 -15.99 6.21
N GLY A 167 5.75 -14.68 6.03
CA GLY A 167 6.44 -13.67 6.82
C GLY A 167 5.78 -13.35 8.16
N GLN A 168 4.73 -14.07 8.58
CA GLN A 168 3.94 -13.79 9.78
C GLN A 168 3.48 -12.32 9.86
N GLY A 169 3.00 -11.78 8.74
CA GLY A 169 2.56 -10.41 8.59
C GLY A 169 3.67 -9.42 8.24
N ARG A 170 4.94 -9.84 8.21
CA ARG A 170 6.05 -9.00 7.75
C ARG A 170 6.28 -9.21 6.25
N TRP A 171 6.19 -8.15 5.45
CA TRP A 171 6.35 -8.26 4.00
C TRP A 171 6.71 -6.92 3.35
N SER A 172 7.10 -6.97 2.07
CA SER A 172 7.45 -5.78 1.29
C SER A 172 6.36 -5.51 0.23
N PRO A 173 5.45 -4.54 0.46
CA PRO A 173 4.39 -4.23 -0.50
C PRO A 173 4.88 -3.55 -1.78
N PHE A 174 6.02 -2.88 -1.72
CA PHE A 174 6.70 -2.23 -2.83
C PHE A 174 8.19 -2.10 -2.50
N ALA A 175 9.01 -1.96 -3.54
CA ALA A 175 10.46 -1.88 -3.41
C ALA A 175 10.88 -0.77 -2.43
N GLY A 176 11.77 -1.11 -1.50
CA GLY A 176 12.31 -0.16 -0.52
C GLY A 176 11.46 0.02 0.76
N ALA A 177 10.31 -0.64 0.89
CA ALA A 177 9.53 -0.65 2.13
C ALA A 177 9.32 -2.07 2.64
N THR A 178 9.54 -2.27 3.95
CA THR A 178 9.21 -3.51 4.66
C THR A 178 8.25 -3.16 5.78
N TRP A 179 7.06 -3.75 5.75
CA TRP A 179 6.07 -3.58 6.79
C TRP A 179 6.28 -4.57 7.94
N SER A 180 6.08 -4.10 9.17
CA SER A 180 5.93 -4.97 10.34
C SER A 180 4.53 -5.62 10.36
N LEU A 181 4.35 -6.60 11.26
CA LEU A 181 3.04 -7.19 11.51
C LEU A 181 2.00 -6.11 11.85
N ASP A 182 2.35 -5.16 12.72
CA ASP A 182 1.42 -4.08 13.13
C ASP A 182 0.99 -3.21 11.94
N GLN A 183 1.92 -2.87 11.04
CA GLN A 183 1.61 -2.07 9.85
C GLN A 183 0.71 -2.85 8.88
N THR A 184 0.96 -4.15 8.71
CA THR A 184 0.11 -5.02 7.89
C THR A 184 -1.28 -5.16 8.48
N MET A 185 -1.40 -5.31 9.81
CA MET A 185 -2.70 -5.36 10.48
C MET A 185 -3.44 -4.03 10.37
N GLN A 186 -2.76 -2.89 10.54
CA GLN A 186 -3.38 -1.56 10.33
C GLN A 186 -3.89 -1.39 8.90
N TYR A 187 -3.14 -1.88 7.90
CA TYR A 187 -3.59 -1.88 6.51
C TYR A 187 -4.84 -2.76 6.33
N PHE A 188 -4.83 -3.97 6.87
CA PHE A 188 -5.98 -4.88 6.79
C PHE A 188 -7.21 -4.32 7.51
N GLU A 189 -7.05 -3.68 8.66
CA GLU A 189 -8.14 -3.00 9.37
C GLU A 189 -8.71 -1.82 8.57
N ALA A 190 -7.86 -1.06 7.88
CA ALA A 190 -8.30 0.06 7.04
C ALA A 190 -9.09 -0.40 5.80
N VAL A 191 -8.73 -1.55 5.23
CA VAL A 191 -9.32 -2.08 3.99
C VAL A 191 -10.52 -2.97 4.25
N PHE A 192 -10.38 -3.96 5.14
CA PHE A 192 -11.39 -4.98 5.41
C PHE A 192 -12.28 -4.64 6.61
N GLY A 193 -11.96 -3.56 7.33
CA GLY A 193 -12.54 -3.27 8.63
C GLY A 193 -11.88 -4.09 9.73
N ARG A 194 -12.21 -3.72 10.97
CA ARG A 194 -11.72 -4.41 12.16
C ARG A 194 -12.16 -5.88 12.14
N ALA A 195 -11.29 -6.79 12.60
CA ALA A 195 -11.52 -8.23 12.67
C ALA A 195 -12.62 -8.69 13.66
N PHE A 196 -13.43 -7.76 14.19
CA PHE A 196 -14.35 -7.94 15.34
C PHE A 196 -15.77 -8.42 14.99
N LEU A 197 -16.01 -8.92 13.79
CA LEU A 197 -17.28 -9.56 13.40
C LEU A 197 -17.03 -10.96 12.85
#